data_AF-A0A917C6C5-F1
#
_entry.id   AF-A0A917C6C5-F1
#
_cell.length_a   1.000
_cell.length_b   1.000
_cell.length_c   1.000
_cell.angle_alpha   90.00
_cell.angle_beta   90.00
_cell.angle_gamma   90.00
#
_symmetry.space_group_name_H-M   'P 1'
#
loop_
_entity.id
_entity.type
_entity.pdbx_description
1 polymer ?
#
loop_
_entity_poly.entity_id
_entity_poly.type
_entity_poly.pdbx_seq_one_letter_code
_entity_poly.pdbx_strand_id
1 'polypeptide(L)'
;MTTAKQARAIAQAFLARNPDTFWTKRCIVLKPITHILRVIELKQISGKDGFDPDWGVTYMFAPRRNGAIAWAETITRRRPAAWRIGAPDLDEELAERIDEVALPILRSINTMQDFMALTLSGRRFFPRWDDDPGRQLLFQAAMGDLEGARRTCCLLWHPELMPRNAPHGDDLLDVPQKLGPLLAKDDRADIAQQLRAWEQQSARHFGVEKHWQPTPFPIEEQVETGLLSAT
;
A
#
# COMPACT_ATOMS: atom_id res chain seq x y z
N MET A 1 15.00 19.78 -11.02
CA MET A 1 14.28 18.90 -10.10
C MET A 1 15.02 18.87 -8.77
N THR A 2 14.29 18.68 -7.67
CA THR A 2 14.88 18.60 -6.33
C THR A 2 15.58 17.26 -6.12
N THR A 3 16.76 17.27 -5.51
CA THR A 3 17.54 16.05 -5.22
C THR A 3 16.95 15.27 -4.03
N ALA A 4 17.24 13.97 -3.93
CA ALA A 4 16.83 13.17 -2.77
C ALA A 4 17.43 13.68 -1.45
N LYS A 5 18.65 14.25 -1.50
CA LYS A 5 19.31 14.87 -0.36
C LYS A 5 18.53 16.10 0.13
N GLN A 6 18.09 16.96 -0.80
CA GLN A 6 17.27 18.13 -0.48
C GLN A 6 15.93 17.72 0.14
N ALA A 7 15.24 16.76 -0.47
CA ALA A 7 13.96 16.26 0.07
C ALA A 7 14.11 15.70 1.48
N ARG A 8 15.19 14.94 1.73
CA ARG A 8 15.49 14.41 3.07
C ARG A 8 15.75 15.51 4.08
N ALA A 9 16.45 16.58 3.70
CA ALA A 9 16.74 17.71 4.59
C ALA A 9 15.44 18.37 5.09
N ILE A 10 14.51 18.63 4.18
CA ILE A 10 13.19 19.22 4.49
C ILE A 10 12.38 18.32 5.43
N ALA A 11 12.47 17.00 5.25
CA ALA A 11 11.79 16.03 6.11
C ALA A 11 12.41 15.89 7.52
N GLN A 12 13.59 16.44 7.79
CA GLN A 12 14.29 16.19 9.07
C GLN A 12 13.49 16.69 10.28
N ALA A 13 12.89 17.89 10.19
CA ALA A 13 12.09 18.45 11.27
C ALA A 13 10.94 17.52 11.65
N PHE A 14 10.26 16.94 10.67
CA PHE A 14 9.19 15.98 10.87
C PHE A 14 9.71 14.65 11.46
N LEU A 15 10.77 14.08 10.88
CA LEU A 15 11.34 12.80 11.31
C LEU A 15 11.84 12.84 12.77
N ALA A 16 12.38 13.97 13.20
CA ALA A 16 12.84 14.16 14.57
C ALA A 16 11.70 14.15 15.61
N ARG A 17 10.49 14.60 15.20
CA ARG A 17 9.30 14.67 16.06
C ARG A 17 8.50 13.36 16.09
N ASN A 18 8.69 12.48 15.10
CA ASN A 18 7.88 11.27 14.89
C ASN A 18 8.74 10.00 14.86
N PRO A 19 9.08 9.39 16.02
CA PRO A 19 10.01 8.26 16.12
C PRO A 19 9.46 6.95 15.49
N ASP A 20 8.16 6.88 15.25
CA ASP A 20 7.49 5.82 14.49
C ASP A 20 7.74 5.91 12.98
N THR A 21 8.46 6.93 12.50
CA THR A 21 8.73 7.15 11.08
C THR A 21 10.21 6.97 10.71
N PHE A 22 10.49 6.74 9.43
CA PHE A 22 11.85 6.75 8.90
C PHE A 22 11.88 7.21 7.44
N TRP A 23 13.06 7.59 6.97
CA TRP A 23 13.27 8.00 5.58
C TRP A 23 13.80 6.86 4.72
N THR A 24 13.20 6.63 3.56
CA THR A 24 13.77 5.79 2.50
C THR A 24 13.46 6.37 1.14
N LYS A 25 14.43 6.34 0.22
CA LYS A 25 14.34 6.94 -1.12
C LYS A 25 13.93 8.43 -1.07
N ARG A 26 12.64 8.71 -1.27
CA ARG A 26 12.00 10.04 -1.19
C ARG A 26 10.72 10.04 -0.36
N CYS A 27 10.57 9.04 0.49
CA CYS A 27 9.39 8.81 1.28
C CYS A 27 9.72 8.87 2.77
N ILE A 28 8.81 9.46 3.53
CA ILE A 28 8.67 9.21 4.96
C ILE A 28 7.73 8.02 5.10
N VAL A 29 8.16 6.99 5.83
CA VAL A 29 7.42 5.74 5.97
C VAL A 29 7.14 5.48 7.45
N LEU A 30 5.92 5.04 7.77
CA LEU A 30 5.50 4.74 9.13
C LEU A 30 5.77 3.27 9.48
N LYS A 31 6.13 3.02 10.74
CA LYS A 31 6.32 1.70 11.36
C LYS A 31 5.14 1.36 12.28
N PRO A 32 4.87 0.07 12.55
CA PRO A 32 5.46 -1.11 11.90
C PRO A 32 4.99 -1.25 10.44
N ILE A 33 5.74 -1.99 9.62
CA ILE A 33 5.32 -2.31 8.24
C ILE A 33 4.98 -3.80 8.21
N THR A 34 3.72 -4.13 7.97
CA THR A 34 3.22 -5.50 7.85
C THR A 34 2.65 -5.70 6.44
N HIS A 35 1.35 -5.98 6.32
CA HIS A 35 0.63 -6.12 5.06
C HIS A 35 0.38 -4.80 4.32
N ILE A 36 0.40 -3.67 5.04
CA ILE A 36 0.09 -2.35 4.49
C ILE A 36 1.29 -1.41 4.70
N LEU A 37 1.67 -0.72 3.64
CA LEU A 37 2.67 0.34 3.65
C LEU A 37 1.98 1.71 3.71
N ARG A 38 2.47 2.55 4.62
CA ARG A 38 1.95 3.91 4.89
C ARG A 38 3.06 4.92 4.69
N VAL A 39 2.80 5.92 3.87
CA VAL A 39 3.87 6.76 3.32
C VAL A 39 3.44 8.19 3.11
N ILE A 40 4.43 9.07 3.15
CA ILE A 40 4.36 10.42 2.63
C ILE A 40 5.49 10.55 1.62
N GLU A 41 5.14 10.76 0.36
CA GLU A 41 6.08 10.89 -0.75
C GLU A 41 6.33 12.36 -1.08
N LEU A 42 7.60 12.76 -1.15
CA LEU A 42 7.98 14.09 -1.61
C LEU A 42 8.33 14.03 -3.11
N LYS A 43 7.29 14.08 -3.96
CA LYS A 43 7.41 13.92 -5.42
C LYS A 43 8.23 15.05 -6.03
N GLN A 44 9.12 14.70 -6.95
CA GLN A 44 9.82 15.71 -7.75
C GLN A 44 8.88 16.24 -8.83
N ILE A 45 8.93 17.55 -9.06
CA ILE A 45 8.29 18.19 -10.21
C ILE A 45 9.35 18.80 -11.12
N SER A 46 8.97 19.21 -12.34
CA SER A 46 9.89 19.71 -13.38
C SER A 46 10.70 20.95 -12.94
N GLY A 47 10.19 21.74 -11.99
CA GLY A 47 10.90 22.88 -11.39
C GLY A 47 12.16 22.48 -10.61
N LYS A 48 13.19 23.34 -10.61
CA LYS A 48 14.45 23.08 -9.88
C LYS A 48 14.24 22.94 -8.37
N ASP A 49 13.39 23.79 -7.82
CA ASP A 49 13.18 23.92 -6.37
C ASP A 49 11.78 23.44 -5.93
N GLY A 50 10.98 22.91 -6.85
CA GLY A 50 9.62 22.45 -6.57
C GLY A 50 9.56 20.99 -6.13
N PHE A 51 8.58 20.68 -5.30
CA PHE A 51 8.16 19.32 -4.99
C PHE A 51 6.65 19.30 -4.71
N ASP A 52 6.03 18.12 -4.77
CA ASP A 52 4.63 17.94 -4.35
C ASP A 52 4.59 16.82 -3.29
N PRO A 53 4.24 17.15 -2.03
CA PRO A 53 4.06 16.16 -0.99
C PRO A 53 2.68 15.51 -1.12
N ASP A 54 2.65 14.19 -1.22
CA ASP A 54 1.43 13.39 -1.15
C ASP A 54 1.54 12.40 0.01
N TRP A 55 0.44 12.12 0.70
CA TRP A 55 0.36 10.96 1.58
C TRP A 55 -0.39 9.84 0.89
N GLY A 56 -0.09 8.59 1.24
CA GLY A 56 -0.78 7.47 0.66
C GLY A 56 -0.57 6.15 1.39
N VAL A 57 -1.27 5.13 0.92
CA VAL A 57 -1.13 3.76 1.40
C VAL A 57 -1.11 2.77 0.24
N THR A 58 -0.52 1.60 0.47
CA THR A 58 -0.59 0.49 -0.49
C THR A 58 -0.44 -0.85 0.24
N TYR A 59 -1.00 -1.91 -0.33
CA TYR A 59 -0.82 -3.27 0.19
C TYR A 59 0.51 -3.86 -0.28
N MET A 60 1.14 -4.71 0.54
CA MET A 60 2.47 -5.27 0.25
C MET A 60 2.40 -6.62 -0.45
N PHE A 61 1.25 -7.29 -0.44
CA PHE A 61 1.12 -8.69 -0.82
C PHE A 61 0.67 -8.90 -2.28
N ALA A 62 1.14 -8.07 -3.21
CA ALA A 62 0.84 -8.21 -4.64
C ALA A 62 2.12 -8.41 -5.47
N PRO A 63 2.03 -9.02 -6.67
CA PRO A 63 3.17 -9.07 -7.58
C PRO A 63 3.62 -7.65 -7.92
N ARG A 64 4.88 -7.32 -7.64
CA ARG A 64 5.44 -6.00 -7.92
C ARG A 64 6.65 -6.09 -8.83
N ARG A 65 6.45 -5.89 -10.14
CA ARG A 65 7.57 -5.61 -11.06
C ARG A 65 7.76 -4.11 -11.22
N ASN A 66 6.67 -3.34 -11.22
CA ASN A 66 6.64 -1.88 -11.31
C ASN A 66 5.53 -1.32 -10.41
N GLY A 67 5.65 -0.08 -9.92
CA GLY A 67 4.55 0.57 -9.20
C GLY A 67 4.99 1.68 -8.24
N ALA A 68 4.17 2.73 -8.21
CA ALA A 68 4.25 3.82 -7.24
C ALA A 68 3.23 3.59 -6.11
N ILE A 69 3.14 4.53 -5.19
CA ILE A 69 2.10 4.58 -4.17
C ILE A 69 0.80 4.97 -4.90
N ALA A 70 -0.13 4.02 -5.06
CA ALA A 70 -1.28 4.18 -5.94
C ALA A 70 -2.49 4.88 -5.29
N TRP A 71 -2.67 4.77 -3.97
CA TRP A 71 -3.75 5.46 -3.23
C TRP A 71 -3.17 6.65 -2.47
N ALA A 72 -3.23 7.84 -3.07
CA ALA A 72 -2.56 9.01 -2.53
C ALA A 72 -3.38 10.31 -2.65
N GLU A 73 -3.20 11.20 -1.68
CA GLU A 73 -3.81 12.53 -1.61
C GLU A 73 -2.75 13.59 -1.39
N THR A 74 -2.91 14.74 -2.04
CA THR A 74 -1.95 15.85 -1.95
C THR A 74 -2.05 16.61 -0.65
N ILE A 75 -0.89 16.87 -0.05
CA ILE A 75 -0.74 17.73 1.11
C ILE A 75 -0.54 19.16 0.60
N THR A 76 -1.51 20.02 0.88
CA THR A 76 -1.47 21.43 0.48
C THR A 76 -0.90 22.31 1.60
N ARG A 77 -0.25 23.41 1.20
CA ARG A 77 0.15 24.50 2.11
C ARG A 77 -1.07 25.15 2.75
N ARG A 78 -0.90 25.80 3.91
CA ARG A 78 -1.98 26.55 4.59
C ARG A 78 -2.50 27.68 3.72
N ARG A 79 -1.59 28.36 3.02
CA ARG A 79 -1.91 29.41 2.05
C ARG A 79 -1.77 28.84 0.64
N PRO A 80 -2.66 29.19 -0.32
CA PRO A 80 -2.56 28.72 -1.69
C PRO A 80 -1.22 29.10 -2.34
N ALA A 81 -0.26 28.17 -2.32
CA ALA A 81 1.08 28.35 -2.85
C ALA A 81 1.71 26.98 -3.13
N ALA A 82 2.64 26.93 -4.09
CA ALA A 82 3.43 25.74 -4.36
C ALA A 82 4.45 25.48 -3.23
N TRP A 83 4.77 24.21 -3.03
CA TRP A 83 5.90 23.82 -2.19
C TRP A 83 7.20 24.09 -2.93
N ARG A 84 8.06 24.94 -2.36
CA ARG A 84 9.33 25.34 -2.95
C ARG A 84 10.43 25.37 -1.91
N ILE A 85 11.56 24.77 -2.24
CA ILE A 85 12.78 24.83 -1.44
C ILE A 85 13.19 26.30 -1.28
N GLY A 86 13.54 26.69 -0.05
CA GLY A 86 13.92 28.05 0.29
C GLY A 86 12.74 28.99 0.59
N ALA A 87 11.49 28.52 0.52
CA ALA A 87 10.38 29.28 1.06
C ALA A 87 10.54 29.48 2.59
N PRO A 88 10.13 30.62 3.15
CA PRO A 88 10.08 30.80 4.60
C PRO A 88 9.26 29.70 5.26
N ASP A 89 9.73 29.23 6.42
CA ASP A 89 9.08 28.25 7.29
C ASP A 89 8.71 26.92 6.62
N LEU A 90 9.35 26.58 5.49
CA LEU A 90 9.03 25.41 4.68
C LEU A 90 8.98 24.10 5.48
N ASP A 91 10.04 23.83 6.25
CA ASP A 91 10.23 22.56 6.93
C ASP A 91 9.21 22.40 8.08
N GLU A 92 8.92 23.49 8.78
CA GLU A 92 7.95 23.55 9.87
C GLU A 92 6.52 23.48 9.35
N GLU A 93 6.16 24.27 8.33
CA GLU A 93 4.84 24.20 7.71
C GLU A 93 4.59 22.81 7.13
N LEU A 94 5.56 22.19 6.46
CA LEU A 94 5.40 20.83 5.94
C LEU A 94 5.13 19.83 7.07
N ALA A 95 5.92 19.90 8.16
CA ALA A 95 5.73 19.01 9.30
C ALA A 95 4.33 19.17 9.92
N GLU A 96 3.90 20.40 10.16
CA GLU A 96 2.55 20.70 10.68
C GLU A 96 1.45 20.19 9.76
N ARG A 97 1.59 20.42 8.44
CA ARG A 97 0.59 19.95 7.47
C ARG A 97 0.51 18.43 7.45
N ILE A 98 1.63 17.73 7.53
CA ILE A 98 1.64 16.27 7.65
C ILE A 98 0.91 15.84 8.93
N ASP A 99 1.26 16.43 10.07
CA ASP A 99 0.65 16.11 11.38
C ASP A 99 -0.86 16.36 11.38
N GLU A 100 -1.33 17.39 10.68
CA GLU A 100 -2.75 17.76 10.61
C GLU A 100 -3.57 16.89 9.64
N VAL A 101 -3.07 16.65 8.41
CA VAL A 101 -3.92 16.07 7.35
C VAL A 101 -3.61 14.63 6.99
N ALA A 102 -2.38 14.18 7.20
CA ALA A 102 -1.94 12.86 6.77
C ALA A 102 -1.83 11.89 7.95
N LEU A 103 -1.13 12.32 9.01
CA LEU A 103 -0.71 11.44 10.08
C LEU A 103 -1.85 10.78 10.87
N PRO A 104 -2.97 11.47 11.19
CA PRO A 104 -4.10 10.84 11.87
C PRO A 104 -4.71 9.69 11.05
N ILE A 105 -4.80 9.85 9.74
CA ILE A 105 -5.34 8.84 8.82
C ILE A 105 -4.34 7.69 8.66
N LEU A 106 -3.06 8.02 8.42
CA LEU A 106 -2.03 6.99 8.24
C LEU A 106 -1.90 6.12 9.50
N ARG A 107 -1.92 6.71 10.70
CA ARG A 107 -1.83 5.96 11.97
C ARG A 107 -3.08 5.14 12.29
N SER A 108 -4.25 5.49 11.76
CA SER A 108 -5.46 4.68 11.95
C SER A 108 -5.47 3.39 11.12
N ILE A 109 -4.59 3.26 10.12
CA ILE A 109 -4.54 2.10 9.23
C ILE A 109 -3.50 1.12 9.74
N ASN A 110 -3.91 0.05 10.42
CA ASN A 110 -2.98 -0.93 11.00
C ASN A 110 -3.17 -2.34 10.43
N THR A 111 -4.32 -2.60 9.82
CA THR A 111 -4.70 -3.91 9.28
C THR A 111 -5.11 -3.79 7.81
N MET A 112 -5.26 -4.94 7.14
CA MET A 112 -5.85 -4.98 5.80
C MET A 112 -7.30 -4.49 5.81
N GLN A 113 -8.04 -4.79 6.87
CA GLN A 113 -9.42 -4.37 7.08
C GLN A 113 -9.53 -2.85 7.19
N ASP A 114 -8.60 -2.19 7.90
CA ASP A 114 -8.57 -0.72 7.96
C ASP A 114 -8.31 -0.10 6.59
N PHE A 115 -7.40 -0.70 5.81
CA PHE A 115 -7.16 -0.29 4.43
C PHE A 115 -8.42 -0.47 3.58
N MET A 116 -9.08 -1.62 3.66
CA MET A 116 -10.32 -1.88 2.93
C MET A 116 -11.40 -0.84 3.31
N ALA A 117 -11.60 -0.57 4.60
CA ALA A 117 -12.52 0.44 5.08
C ALA A 117 -12.18 1.84 4.56
N LEU A 118 -10.90 2.21 4.49
CA LEU A 118 -10.48 3.47 3.90
C LEU A 118 -10.88 3.57 2.42
N THR A 119 -10.69 2.52 1.63
CA THR A 119 -11.08 2.54 0.21
C THR A 119 -12.61 2.59 0.00
N LEU A 120 -13.39 2.21 1.02
CA LEU A 120 -14.85 2.30 1.00
C LEU A 120 -15.38 3.67 1.47
N SER A 121 -14.52 4.55 1.98
CA SER A 121 -14.90 5.86 2.53
C SER A 121 -15.39 6.89 1.50
N GLY A 122 -15.29 6.59 0.20
CA GLY A 122 -15.66 7.51 -0.88
C GLY A 122 -14.62 8.60 -1.19
N ARG A 123 -13.40 8.47 -0.64
CA ARG A 123 -12.28 9.37 -0.98
C ARG A 123 -11.94 9.28 -2.46
N ARG A 124 -11.91 10.43 -3.13
CA ARG A 124 -11.76 10.54 -4.60
C ARG A 124 -10.57 9.77 -5.17
N PHE A 125 -9.44 9.79 -4.48
CA PHE A 125 -8.20 9.16 -4.96
C PHE A 125 -7.99 7.76 -4.39
N PHE A 126 -9.04 7.18 -3.80
CA PHE A 126 -9.00 5.86 -3.20
C PHE A 126 -10.05 4.96 -3.87
N PRO A 127 -9.75 4.37 -5.04
CA PRO A 127 -10.67 3.42 -5.67
C PRO A 127 -10.91 2.25 -4.72
N ARG A 128 -12.16 1.77 -4.66
CA ARG A 128 -12.56 0.72 -3.71
C ARG A 128 -11.74 -0.53 -3.95
N TRP A 129 -11.32 -1.22 -2.91
CA TRP A 129 -10.47 -2.42 -3.03
C TRP A 129 -11.07 -3.50 -3.96
N ASP A 130 -12.39 -3.52 -4.12
CA ASP A 130 -13.16 -4.47 -4.93
C ASP A 130 -13.50 -3.99 -6.36
N ASP A 131 -13.08 -2.78 -6.77
CA ASP A 131 -13.37 -2.25 -8.11
C ASP A 131 -12.55 -2.95 -9.22
N ASP A 132 -11.41 -3.57 -8.87
CA ASP A 132 -10.58 -4.34 -9.81
C ASP A 132 -10.61 -5.83 -9.43
N PRO A 133 -11.02 -6.74 -10.32
CA PRO A 133 -11.13 -8.17 -9.98
C PRO A 133 -9.81 -8.82 -9.57
N GLY A 134 -8.66 -8.39 -10.12
CA GLY A 134 -7.35 -8.90 -9.73
C GLY A 134 -7.00 -8.54 -8.28
N ARG A 135 -7.25 -7.29 -7.90
CA ARG A 135 -7.13 -6.82 -6.53
C ARG A 135 -8.16 -7.45 -5.60
N GLN A 136 -9.41 -7.57 -6.04
CA GLN A 136 -10.48 -8.22 -5.26
C GLN A 136 -10.11 -9.67 -4.93
N LEU A 137 -9.65 -10.44 -5.92
CA LEU A 137 -9.15 -11.80 -5.76
C LEU A 137 -8.05 -11.86 -4.69
N LEU A 138 -7.10 -10.92 -4.76
CA LEU A 138 -5.98 -10.87 -3.84
C LEU A 138 -6.42 -10.66 -2.39
N PHE A 139 -7.31 -9.68 -2.15
CA PHE A 139 -7.83 -9.41 -0.81
C PHE A 139 -8.70 -10.57 -0.30
N GLN A 140 -9.55 -11.16 -1.14
CA GLN A 140 -10.35 -12.33 -0.75
C GLN A 140 -9.46 -13.50 -0.33
N ALA A 141 -8.43 -13.81 -1.10
CA ALA A 141 -7.46 -14.86 -0.76
C ALA A 141 -6.73 -14.56 0.55
N ALA A 142 -6.23 -13.33 0.73
CA ALA A 142 -5.54 -12.93 1.96
C ALA A 142 -6.44 -13.00 3.20
N MET A 143 -7.71 -12.64 3.04
CA MET A 143 -8.73 -12.68 4.09
C MET A 143 -9.30 -14.09 4.36
N GLY A 144 -8.92 -15.08 3.55
CA GLY A 144 -9.41 -16.46 3.67
C GLY A 144 -10.81 -16.69 3.09
N ASP A 145 -11.38 -15.74 2.36
CA ASP A 145 -12.61 -15.91 1.57
C ASP A 145 -12.30 -16.70 0.29
N LEU A 146 -12.05 -18.01 0.44
CA LEU A 146 -11.68 -18.89 -0.67
C LEU A 146 -12.81 -19.06 -1.70
N GLU A 147 -14.07 -18.99 -1.24
CA GLU A 147 -15.23 -19.10 -2.13
C GLU A 147 -15.36 -17.86 -3.01
N GLY A 148 -15.27 -16.67 -2.42
CA GLY A 148 -15.22 -15.40 -3.16
C GLY A 148 -14.02 -15.35 -4.09
N ALA A 149 -12.83 -15.72 -3.59
CA ALA A 149 -11.61 -15.77 -4.40
C ALA A 149 -11.78 -16.70 -5.62
N ARG A 150 -12.36 -17.90 -5.47
CA ARG A 150 -12.64 -18.78 -6.61
C ARG A 150 -13.57 -18.14 -7.63
N ARG A 151 -14.68 -17.54 -7.19
CA ARG A 151 -15.61 -16.85 -8.09
C ARG A 151 -14.91 -15.77 -8.90
N THR A 152 -14.14 -14.91 -8.22
CA THR A 152 -13.39 -13.82 -8.86
C THR A 152 -12.32 -14.35 -9.81
N CYS A 153 -11.64 -15.44 -9.44
CA CYS A 153 -10.65 -16.10 -10.30
C CYS A 153 -11.30 -16.67 -11.57
N CYS A 154 -12.47 -17.31 -11.47
CA CYS A 154 -13.24 -17.77 -12.63
C CYS A 154 -13.64 -16.61 -13.56
N LEU A 155 -14.09 -15.47 -13.01
CA LEU A 155 -14.40 -14.28 -13.80
C LEU A 155 -13.17 -13.78 -14.56
N LEU A 156 -12.01 -13.75 -13.88
CA LEU A 156 -10.74 -13.35 -14.48
C LEU A 156 -10.29 -14.29 -15.59
N TRP A 157 -10.66 -15.57 -15.62
CA TRP A 157 -10.34 -16.45 -16.76
C TRP A 157 -11.38 -16.43 -17.87
N HIS A 158 -12.47 -15.68 -17.72
CA HIS A 158 -13.49 -15.59 -18.77
C HIS A 158 -12.98 -14.71 -19.93
N PRO A 159 -12.89 -15.23 -21.18
CA PRO A 159 -12.29 -14.52 -22.31
C PRO A 159 -12.94 -13.16 -22.65
N GLU A 160 -14.23 -13.00 -22.32
CA GLU A 160 -14.99 -11.77 -22.56
C GLU A 160 -14.90 -10.76 -21.41
N LEU A 161 -14.52 -11.20 -20.21
CA LEU A 161 -14.40 -10.35 -19.01
C LEU A 161 -12.95 -10.04 -18.65
N MET A 162 -12.00 -10.75 -19.25
CA MET A 162 -10.57 -10.44 -19.20
C MET A 162 -10.35 -8.98 -19.65
N PRO A 163 -9.86 -8.10 -18.76
CA PRO A 163 -9.57 -6.73 -19.14
C PRO A 163 -8.42 -6.74 -20.15
N ARG A 164 -8.75 -6.56 -21.45
CA ARG A 164 -7.77 -6.50 -22.55
C ARG A 164 -6.76 -5.35 -22.40
N ASN A 165 -7.10 -4.37 -21.57
CA ASN A 165 -6.30 -3.20 -21.23
C ASN A 165 -6.15 -3.06 -19.71
N ALA A 166 -5.60 -4.08 -19.04
CA ALA A 166 -5.35 -4.01 -17.60
C ALA A 166 -4.52 -2.73 -17.27
N PRO A 167 -4.93 -1.93 -16.27
CA PRO A 167 -4.19 -0.75 -15.86
C PRO A 167 -2.73 -1.08 -15.57
N HIS A 168 -1.83 -0.16 -15.91
CA HIS A 168 -0.40 -0.33 -15.63
C HIS A 168 -0.15 -0.11 -14.13
N GLY A 169 -0.16 -1.18 -13.36
CA GLY A 169 0.19 -1.19 -11.93
C GLY A 169 -0.01 -2.58 -11.31
N ASP A 170 0.92 -2.99 -10.45
CA ASP A 170 0.87 -4.21 -9.62
C ASP A 170 0.74 -5.56 -10.35
N ASP A 171 1.04 -5.63 -11.66
CA ASP A 171 1.03 -6.85 -12.50
C ASP A 171 -0.14 -7.79 -12.18
N LEU A 172 -1.34 -7.25 -11.95
CA LEU A 172 -2.46 -7.99 -11.33
C LEU A 172 -2.95 -9.16 -12.19
N LEU A 173 -2.54 -9.23 -13.47
CA LEU A 173 -2.75 -10.38 -14.35
C LEU A 173 -1.98 -11.64 -13.89
N ASP A 174 -0.89 -11.49 -13.12
CA ASP A 174 -0.16 -12.60 -12.52
C ASP A 174 -0.93 -13.23 -11.35
N VAL A 175 -1.82 -12.47 -10.70
CA VAL A 175 -2.57 -12.92 -9.51
C VAL A 175 -3.39 -14.19 -9.81
N PRO A 176 -4.30 -14.21 -10.81
CA PRO A 176 -5.05 -15.43 -11.13
C PRO A 176 -4.14 -16.58 -11.59
N GLN A 177 -3.02 -16.29 -12.27
CA GLN A 177 -2.08 -17.34 -12.71
C GLN A 177 -1.40 -18.04 -11.53
N LYS A 178 -1.06 -17.28 -10.47
CA LYS A 178 -0.36 -17.80 -9.30
C LYS A 178 -1.29 -18.36 -8.24
N LEU A 179 -2.40 -17.67 -7.93
CA LEU A 179 -3.34 -18.12 -6.90
C LEU A 179 -4.33 -19.15 -7.42
N GLY A 180 -4.68 -19.10 -8.70
CA GLY A 180 -5.70 -19.94 -9.31
C GLY A 180 -5.53 -21.45 -9.08
N PRO A 181 -4.37 -22.04 -9.41
CA PRO A 181 -4.11 -23.46 -9.16
C PRO A 181 -4.15 -23.85 -7.68
N LEU A 182 -3.81 -22.92 -6.78
CA LEU A 182 -3.81 -23.14 -5.33
C LEU A 182 -5.24 -23.10 -4.78
N LEU A 183 -6.04 -22.15 -5.26
CA LEU A 183 -7.48 -22.01 -4.96
C LEU A 183 -8.29 -23.24 -5.43
N ALA A 184 -7.89 -23.88 -6.53
CA ALA A 184 -8.51 -25.11 -7.02
C ALA A 184 -8.26 -26.32 -6.11
N LYS A 185 -7.21 -26.28 -5.28
CA LYS A 185 -6.83 -27.34 -4.33
C LYS A 185 -7.20 -27.02 -2.87
N ASP A 186 -7.81 -25.85 -2.62
CA ASP A 186 -7.99 -25.31 -1.26
C ASP A 186 -6.66 -25.24 -0.46
N ASP A 187 -5.54 -25.01 -1.16
CA ASP A 187 -4.21 -25.05 -0.57
C ASP A 187 -3.88 -23.75 0.18
N ARG A 188 -4.44 -23.63 1.38
CA ARG A 188 -4.28 -22.44 2.24
C ARG A 188 -2.81 -22.14 2.55
N ALA A 189 -2.00 -23.19 2.74
CA ALA A 189 -0.59 -23.04 3.07
C ALA A 189 0.19 -22.45 1.90
N ASP A 190 -0.01 -22.97 0.69
CA ASP A 190 0.66 -22.45 -0.50
C ASP A 190 0.13 -21.05 -0.89
N ILE A 191 -1.15 -20.77 -0.68
CA ILE A 191 -1.70 -19.41 -0.86
C ILE A 191 -0.99 -18.43 0.06
N ALA A 192 -0.91 -18.73 1.36
CA ALA A 192 -0.22 -17.89 2.34
C ALA A 192 1.27 -17.71 1.99
N GLN A 193 1.94 -18.79 1.57
CA GLN A 193 3.33 -18.73 1.12
C GLN A 193 3.50 -17.80 -0.09
N GLN A 194 2.60 -17.87 -1.07
CA GLN A 194 2.63 -17.01 -2.26
C GLN A 194 2.39 -15.54 -1.90
N LEU A 195 1.48 -15.24 -0.97
CA LEU A 195 1.24 -13.88 -0.48
C LEU A 195 2.47 -13.31 0.24
N ARG A 196 3.09 -14.09 1.14
CA ARG A 196 4.34 -13.70 1.83
C ARG A 196 5.50 -13.47 0.87
N ALA A 197 5.61 -14.27 -0.19
CA ALA A 197 6.62 -14.07 -1.22
C ALA A 197 6.46 -12.71 -1.91
N TRP A 198 5.22 -12.31 -2.20
CA TRP A 198 4.92 -10.98 -2.73
C TRP A 198 5.19 -9.85 -1.73
N GLU A 199 4.91 -10.04 -0.44
CA GLU A 199 5.30 -9.07 0.60
C GLU A 199 6.80 -8.84 0.64
N GLN A 200 7.57 -9.92 0.61
CA GLN A 200 9.02 -9.83 0.60
C GLN A 200 9.53 -9.10 -0.65
N GLN A 201 8.93 -9.36 -1.81
CA GLN A 201 9.23 -8.65 -3.06
C GLN A 201 8.91 -7.16 -2.92
N SER A 202 7.74 -6.81 -2.38
CA SER A 202 7.34 -5.42 -2.16
C SER A 202 8.25 -4.71 -1.16
N ALA A 203 8.66 -5.39 -0.09
CA ALA A 203 9.57 -4.83 0.90
C ALA A 203 10.90 -4.42 0.25
N ARG A 204 11.42 -5.26 -0.66
CA ARG A 204 12.61 -4.96 -1.48
C ARG A 204 12.36 -3.82 -2.46
N HIS A 205 11.24 -3.87 -3.17
CA HIS A 205 10.86 -2.83 -4.13
C HIS A 205 10.80 -1.45 -3.47
N PHE A 206 10.23 -1.33 -2.28
CA PHE A 206 10.13 -0.05 -1.57
C PHE A 206 11.36 0.30 -0.73
N GLY A 207 12.30 -0.63 -0.52
CA GLY A 207 13.49 -0.40 0.30
C GLY A 207 13.14 -0.25 1.78
N VAL A 208 12.26 -1.12 2.27
CA VAL A 208 11.71 -1.11 3.64
C VAL A 208 11.99 -2.41 4.41
N GLU A 209 12.79 -3.32 3.87
CA GLU A 209 13.03 -4.67 4.41
C GLU A 209 13.47 -4.67 5.87
N LYS A 210 14.27 -3.67 6.27
CA LYS A 210 14.78 -3.55 7.65
C LYS A 210 13.69 -3.24 8.68
N HIS A 211 12.56 -2.72 8.23
CA HIS A 211 11.43 -2.31 9.08
C HIS A 211 10.15 -3.12 8.80
N TRP A 212 10.18 -3.96 7.77
CA TRP A 212 9.12 -4.91 7.47
C TRP A 212 9.15 -6.06 8.47
N GLN A 213 8.00 -6.33 9.06
CA GLN A 213 7.75 -7.37 10.04
C GLN A 213 6.66 -8.28 9.46
N PRO A 214 7.00 -9.48 8.96
CA PRO A 214 6.01 -10.40 8.45
C PRO A 214 5.08 -10.82 9.60
N THR A 215 3.77 -10.71 9.36
CA THR A 215 2.71 -11.18 10.25
C THR A 215 1.88 -12.25 9.55
N PRO A 216 1.21 -13.15 10.29
CA PRO A 216 0.28 -14.09 9.68
C PRO A 216 -0.82 -13.39 8.89
N PHE A 217 -1.19 -13.93 7.74
CA PHE A 217 -2.40 -13.54 7.05
C PHE A 217 -3.63 -14.18 7.72
N PRO A 218 -4.81 -13.55 7.67
CA PRO A 218 -6.07 -14.14 8.16
C PRO A 218 -6.39 -15.53 7.60
N ILE A 219 -6.01 -15.84 6.35
CA ILE A 219 -6.17 -17.19 5.78
C ILE A 219 -5.43 -18.28 6.58
N GLU A 220 -4.33 -17.92 7.26
CA GLU A 220 -3.51 -18.83 8.07
C GLU A 220 -4.17 -19.13 9.41
N GLU A 221 -4.84 -18.14 10.01
CA GLU A 221 -5.49 -18.26 11.33
C GLU A 221 -6.74 -19.15 11.30
N GLN A 222 -7.41 -19.23 10.14
CA GLN A 222 -8.62 -20.04 9.96
C GLN A 222 -8.36 -21.55 9.98
N VAL A 223 -7.09 -21.99 9.93
CA VAL A 223 -6.72 -23.42 10.05
C VAL A 223 -6.83 -23.90 11.49
N GLU A 224 -6.57 -23.03 12.48
CA GLU A 224 -6.56 -23.42 13.90
C GLU A 224 -7.98 -23.62 14.47
N THR A 225 -8.97 -22.89 13.97
CA THR A 225 -10.36 -22.96 14.49
C THR A 225 -11.12 -24.21 14.03
N GLY A 226 -10.70 -24.86 12.94
CA GLY A 226 -11.33 -26.07 12.39
C GLY A 226 -11.06 -27.35 13.20
N LEU A 227 -10.03 -27.36 14.05
CA LEU A 227 -9.66 -28.51 14.88
C LEU A 227 -10.30 -28.51 16.28
N LEU A 228 -10.90 -27.40 16.72
CA LEU A 228 -11.53 -27.28 18.05
C LEU A 228 -13.06 -27.46 18.02
N SER A 229 -13.66 -27.76 16.86
CA SER A 229 -15.10 -27.98 16.73
C SER A 229 -15.50 -29.46 16.69
N ALA A 230 -14.59 -30.38 17.02
CA ALA A 230 -14.83 -31.82 17.07
C ALA A 230 -14.59 -32.37 18.48
N THR A 231 -15.45 -32.00 19.43
CA THR A 231 -15.66 -32.72 20.71
C THR A 231 -17.12 -32.64 21.09
#